data_AF-A0A8J2YMD8-F1
#
_entry.id   AF-A0A8J2YMD8-F1
#
_cell.length_a   1.000
_cell.length_b   1.000
_cell.length_c   1.000
_cell.angle_alpha   90.00
_cell.angle_beta   90.00
_cell.angle_gamma   90.00
#
_symmetry.space_group_name_H-M   'P 1'
#
loop_
_entity.id
_entity.type
_entity.pdbx_description
1 polymer ?
#
loop_
_entity_poly.entity_id
_entity_poly.type
_entity_poly.pdbx_seq_one_letter_code
_entity_poly.pdbx_strand_id
1 'polypeptide(L)'
;MKIKVLLIAPYSGLKELALRLTKEQDELEITVREGDLEEAVAVANEIGSEQFDIVISRGGTAKLLRENLGQPVIEIPLSGYDILRTLTLIKDYKGKVEMVAFPNICQGVNAVSNLLDIHIPYSVIEHSGDVERLILEAKAKGAKLIVGDTVTIKVAKRHGLQGILFTSGRESILEAFQQARQLYLVLHKYENRGNMLEKIMDQSGEGVAVISLNGELHYCNTPFLKMWHIADDVTTVPLSSGTLSGLKALKHIMAFQTIAFRKVVQGRELHCQIRYFDDEKYLLKTDDTFNKESKDLTVEYLRSSIHSFTQIPGTSVAIRKVINQARKLKNEGLMAIYGEKGVEKKPIAFAMRGESVFHNCPFLVVTITHPSDNAYNALKKLLEKSKGVILYIRGTHRLDPVQQRGLTMLNQHQENRQVIYAFYADPKSTLEPEFLKIFSTRLLHIPPLRERTEDLGEHIRLFIGQFNEKYGKQVAGIHSDALELLSTSIWKGNVQECESIVERLIQHVNGEYIHLTDVEQVLADSTINYKSAVISGERTIPIDINKPLEDIENQIIMRILELENMNQTKTAERLGITRATLWRKLKKYEQSQRG
;
A
#
# COMPACT_ATOMS: atom_id res chain seq x y z
N MET A 1 4.09 -19.19 27.16
CA MET A 1 5.33 -18.62 27.73
C MET A 1 4.95 -17.27 28.32
N LYS A 2 5.27 -17.00 29.59
CA LYS A 2 5.01 -15.70 30.20
C LYS A 2 6.12 -14.73 29.81
N ILE A 3 5.78 -13.46 29.63
CA ILE A 3 6.74 -12.41 29.28
C ILE A 3 7.49 -12.02 30.56
N LYS A 4 8.81 -12.14 30.57
CA LYS A 4 9.62 -11.81 31.75
C LYS A 4 9.90 -10.33 31.79
N VAL A 5 9.41 -9.65 32.81
CA VAL A 5 9.53 -8.19 32.95
C VAL A 5 10.29 -7.86 34.24
N LEU A 6 11.36 -7.07 34.12
CA LEU A 6 12.04 -6.48 35.26
C LEU A 6 11.55 -5.05 35.48
N LEU A 7 10.86 -4.79 36.59
CA LEU A 7 10.47 -3.44 36.98
C LEU A 7 11.42 -2.91 38.06
N ILE A 8 12.14 -1.82 37.76
CA ILE A 8 13.00 -1.12 38.73
C ILE A 8 12.36 0.21 39.11
N ALA A 9 11.90 0.30 40.35
CA ALA A 9 11.25 1.48 40.90
C ALA A 9 12.27 2.44 41.53
N PRO A 10 12.34 3.72 41.12
CA PRO A 10 13.22 4.72 41.73
C PRO A 10 12.84 5.16 43.15
N TYR A 11 11.67 4.73 43.66
CA TYR A 11 11.25 4.98 45.03
C TYR A 11 10.30 3.89 45.53
N SER A 12 10.35 3.65 46.84
CA SER A 12 9.56 2.63 47.55
C SER A 12 8.06 2.65 47.24
N GLY A 13 7.44 3.83 47.14
CA GLY A 13 6.00 3.94 46.83
C GLY A 13 5.61 3.30 45.49
N LEU A 14 6.44 3.45 44.46
CA LEU A 14 6.20 2.83 43.14
C LEU A 14 6.43 1.32 43.19
N LYS A 15 7.43 0.85 43.94
CA LYS A 15 7.66 -0.59 44.17
C LYS A 15 6.44 -1.24 44.81
N GLU A 16 5.92 -0.66 45.89
CA GLU A 16 4.73 -1.19 46.59
C GLU A 16 3.51 -1.23 45.68
N LEU A 17 3.29 -0.19 44.88
CA LEU A 17 2.19 -0.15 43.93
C LEU A 17 2.36 -1.19 42.83
N ALA A 18 3.56 -1.32 42.26
CA ALA A 18 3.87 -2.33 41.25
C ALA A 18 3.66 -3.75 41.79
N LEU A 19 4.14 -4.05 43.00
CA LEU A 19 3.97 -5.35 43.66
C LEU A 19 2.49 -5.73 43.80
N ARG A 20 1.61 -4.78 44.14
CA ARG A 20 0.17 -5.04 44.20
C ARG A 20 -0.43 -5.38 42.84
N LEU A 21 0.00 -4.68 41.80
CA LEU A 21 -0.50 -4.85 40.44
C LEU A 21 0.04 -6.11 39.74
N THR A 22 1.19 -6.65 40.17
CA THR A 22 1.73 -7.90 39.59
C THR A 22 0.74 -9.06 39.65
N LYS A 23 -0.07 -9.14 40.72
CA LYS A 23 -1.06 -10.21 40.93
C LYS A 23 -2.21 -10.19 39.92
N GLU A 24 -2.42 -9.06 39.25
CA GLU A 24 -3.49 -8.87 38.26
C GLU A 24 -3.01 -9.16 36.83
N GLN A 25 -1.75 -9.53 36.64
CA GLN A 25 -1.14 -9.74 35.31
C GLN A 25 -0.84 -11.22 35.06
N ASP A 26 -1.76 -11.92 34.40
CA ASP A 26 -1.60 -13.36 34.15
C ASP A 26 -0.52 -13.69 33.10
N GLU A 27 -0.33 -12.79 32.13
CA GLU A 27 0.55 -12.96 30.96
C GLU A 27 2.01 -12.51 31.22
N LEU A 28 2.24 -11.73 32.28
CA LEU A 28 3.54 -11.17 32.63
C LEU A 28 4.12 -11.86 33.87
N GLU A 29 5.40 -12.23 33.82
CA GLU A 29 6.19 -12.64 34.96
C GLU A 29 7.03 -11.44 35.43
N ILE A 30 6.54 -10.71 36.42
CA ILE A 30 7.10 -9.41 36.82
C ILE A 30 7.98 -9.56 38.05
N THR A 31 9.26 -9.27 37.90
CA THR A 31 10.21 -9.11 39.02
C THR A 31 10.33 -7.64 39.37
N VAL A 32 10.03 -7.26 40.62
CA VAL A 32 10.12 -5.88 41.07
C VAL A 32 11.35 -5.67 41.96
N ARG A 33 12.11 -4.60 41.70
CA ARG A 33 13.25 -4.14 42.50
C ARG A 33 13.19 -2.63 42.74
N GLU A 34 13.94 -2.17 43.72
CA GLU A 34 14.15 -0.74 44.00
C GLU A 34 15.55 -0.36 43.53
N GLY A 35 15.68 0.82 42.93
CA GLY A 35 16.95 1.36 42.50
C GLY A 35 16.73 2.68 41.78
N ASP A 36 17.50 3.71 42.14
CA ASP A 36 17.43 5.04 41.53
C ASP A 36 18.72 5.32 40.76
N LEU A 37 18.59 5.88 39.55
CA LEU A 37 19.71 6.22 38.67
C LEU A 37 20.75 5.08 38.51
N GLU A 38 22.00 5.28 38.92
CA GLU A 38 23.10 4.31 38.78
C GLU A 38 22.85 3.03 39.58
N GLU A 39 22.14 3.11 40.72
CA GLU A 39 21.78 1.93 41.52
C GLU A 39 20.88 0.98 40.71
N ALA A 40 20.01 1.52 39.87
CA ALA A 40 19.14 0.71 39.02
C ALA A 40 19.93 -0.09 37.98
N VAL A 41 20.98 0.49 37.41
CA VAL A 41 21.84 -0.18 36.44
C VAL A 41 22.62 -1.32 37.12
N ALA A 42 23.14 -1.08 38.34
CA ALA A 42 23.79 -2.12 39.13
C ALA A 42 22.83 -3.30 39.41
N VAL A 43 21.61 -3.01 39.86
CA VAL A 43 20.57 -4.03 40.12
C VAL A 43 20.20 -4.81 38.86
N ALA A 44 20.08 -4.16 37.71
CA ALA A 44 19.78 -4.85 36.45
C ALA A 44 20.91 -5.80 36.03
N ASN A 45 22.17 -5.37 36.18
CA ASN A 45 23.35 -6.17 35.87
C ASN A 45 23.53 -7.36 36.83
N GLU A 46 23.20 -7.21 38.11
CA GLU A 46 23.23 -8.30 39.10
C GLU A 46 22.25 -9.44 38.75
N ILE A 47 21.08 -9.10 38.21
CA ILE A 47 20.06 -10.09 37.80
C ILE A 47 20.47 -10.84 36.53
N GLY A 48 21.19 -10.17 35.64
CA GLY A 48 21.66 -10.74 34.37
C GLY A 48 20.64 -10.59 33.23
N SER A 49 21.16 -10.29 32.05
CA SER A 49 20.43 -9.99 30.82
C SER A 49 19.50 -11.09 30.32
N GLU A 50 19.76 -12.35 30.66
CA GLU A 50 18.96 -13.51 30.20
C GLU A 50 17.71 -13.78 31.06
N GLN A 51 17.57 -13.08 32.20
CA GLN A 51 16.46 -13.33 33.13
C GLN A 51 15.20 -12.50 32.83
N PHE A 52 15.28 -11.52 31.92
CA PHE A 52 14.14 -10.67 31.56
C PHE A 52 14.16 -10.29 30.08
N ASP A 53 12.97 -10.18 29.49
CA ASP A 53 12.77 -9.78 28.10
C ASP A 53 12.66 -8.25 27.97
N ILE A 54 12.05 -7.59 28.97
CA ILE A 54 11.75 -6.15 28.96
C ILE A 54 12.02 -5.55 30.34
N VAL A 55 12.55 -4.32 30.35
CA VAL A 55 12.73 -3.53 31.58
C VAL A 55 11.70 -2.40 31.64
N ILE A 56 11.12 -2.17 32.82
CA ILE A 56 10.21 -1.05 33.09
C ILE A 56 10.79 -0.19 34.21
N SER A 57 10.86 1.12 34.00
CA SER A 57 11.25 2.07 35.05
C SER A 57 10.63 3.45 34.81
N ARG A 58 11.11 4.49 35.48
CA ARG A 58 10.51 5.83 35.47
C ARG A 58 11.57 6.92 35.31
N GLY A 59 11.32 7.90 34.42
CA GLY A 59 12.11 9.12 34.30
C GLY A 59 13.60 8.88 34.05
N GLY A 60 14.46 9.62 34.75
CA GLY A 60 15.92 9.55 34.60
C GLY A 60 16.49 8.12 34.75
N THR A 61 15.91 7.31 35.63
CA THR A 61 16.29 5.91 35.82
C THR A 61 16.00 5.06 34.58
N ALA A 62 14.83 5.23 33.95
CA ALA A 62 14.51 4.56 32.68
C ALA A 62 15.46 4.99 31.55
N LYS A 63 15.86 6.26 31.52
CA LYS A 63 16.82 6.76 30.54
C LYS A 63 18.18 6.09 30.70
N LEU A 64 18.73 6.04 31.91
CA LEU A 64 20.02 5.41 32.17
C LEU A 64 20.01 3.91 31.89
N LEU A 65 18.95 3.20 32.25
CA LEU A 65 18.78 1.79 31.91
C LEU A 65 18.80 1.56 30.39
N ARG A 66 18.17 2.45 29.61
CA ARG A 66 18.14 2.36 28.15
C ARG A 66 19.51 2.56 27.51
N GLU A 67 20.35 3.40 28.11
CA GLU A 67 21.70 3.68 27.60
C GLU A 67 22.71 2.57 27.95
N ASN A 68 22.44 1.77 28.98
CA ASN A 68 23.38 0.78 29.52
C ASN A 68 22.95 -0.69 29.32
N LEU A 69 21.70 -0.97 28.92
CA LEU A 69 21.17 -2.32 28.71
C LEU A 69 20.88 -2.59 27.23
N GLY A 70 21.03 -3.86 26.82
CA GLY A 70 20.66 -4.33 25.47
C GLY A 70 19.16 -4.66 25.33
N GLN A 71 18.45 -4.83 26.44
CA GLN A 71 17.02 -5.10 26.48
C GLN A 71 16.21 -3.82 26.24
N PRO A 72 15.02 -3.92 25.64
CA PRO A 72 14.11 -2.79 25.51
C PRO A 72 13.66 -2.26 26.90
N VAL A 73 13.74 -0.93 27.06
CA VAL A 73 13.35 -0.23 28.29
C VAL A 73 12.13 0.65 28.07
N ILE A 74 11.05 0.33 28.79
CA ILE A 74 9.79 1.07 28.79
C ILE A 74 9.77 2.02 29.98
N GLU A 75 9.48 3.28 29.68
CA GLU A 75 9.29 4.30 30.68
C GLU A 75 7.81 4.35 31.10
N ILE A 76 7.53 4.26 32.39
CA ILE A 76 6.24 4.61 32.96
C ILE A 76 6.04 6.11 32.74
N PRO A 77 5.03 6.59 32.01
CA PRO A 77 4.86 8.02 31.72
C PRO A 77 4.30 8.81 32.91
N LEU A 78 4.39 10.15 32.85
CA LEU A 78 3.64 11.02 33.78
C LEU A 78 2.24 11.19 33.20
N SER A 79 1.22 10.67 33.87
CA SER A 79 -0.14 10.85 33.39
C SER A 79 -0.73 12.19 33.84
N GLY A 80 -1.77 12.66 33.13
CA GLY A 80 -2.55 13.82 33.57
C GLY A 80 -3.21 13.61 34.94
N TYR A 81 -3.56 12.37 35.28
CA TYR A 81 -4.11 12.01 36.60
C TYR A 81 -3.06 12.11 37.72
N ASP A 82 -1.81 11.75 37.43
CA ASP A 82 -0.68 11.89 38.37
C ASP A 82 -0.45 13.37 38.70
N ILE A 83 -0.48 14.21 37.67
CA ILE A 83 -0.39 15.66 37.79
C ILE A 83 -1.58 16.19 38.59
N LEU A 84 -2.81 15.84 38.20
CA LEU A 84 -4.04 16.29 38.87
C LEU A 84 -4.02 15.97 40.37
N ARG A 85 -3.62 14.75 40.75
CA ARG A 85 -3.50 14.34 42.15
C ARG A 85 -2.49 15.20 42.91
N THR A 86 -1.35 15.45 42.29
CA THR A 86 -0.30 16.30 42.87
C THR A 86 -0.76 17.74 43.02
N LEU A 87 -1.41 18.32 42.01
CA LEU A 87 -1.97 19.66 42.02
C LEU A 87 -3.06 19.83 43.09
N THR A 88 -3.93 18.84 43.24
CA THR A 88 -4.99 18.84 44.26
C THR A 88 -4.41 18.84 45.67
N LEU A 89 -3.29 18.14 45.90
CA LEU A 89 -2.61 18.14 47.21
C LEU A 89 -2.03 19.50 47.59
N ILE A 90 -1.66 20.34 46.63
CA ILE A 90 -1.00 21.63 46.88
C ILE A 90 -1.93 22.83 46.70
N LYS A 91 -3.14 22.65 46.16
CA LYS A 91 -4.09 23.73 45.88
C LYS A 91 -4.36 24.63 47.09
N ASP A 92 -4.50 24.05 48.28
CA ASP A 92 -4.82 24.77 49.52
C ASP A 92 -3.57 25.08 50.37
N TYR A 93 -2.37 24.89 49.83
CA TYR A 93 -1.13 25.14 50.54
C TYR A 93 -0.87 26.65 50.66
N LYS A 94 -0.79 27.15 51.90
CA LYS A 94 -0.63 28.59 52.19
C LYS A 94 0.78 29.15 51.97
N GLY A 95 1.79 28.28 51.79
CA GLY A 95 3.16 28.70 51.53
C GLY A 95 3.45 28.88 50.04
N LYS A 96 4.59 29.50 49.71
CA LYS A 96 5.04 29.57 48.31
C LYS A 96 5.50 28.18 47.83
N VAL A 97 4.93 27.75 46.71
CA VAL A 97 5.27 26.52 45.99
C VAL A 97 6.03 26.88 44.72
N GLU A 98 7.07 26.13 44.41
CA GLU A 98 7.78 26.19 43.12
C GLU A 98 7.91 24.77 42.56
N MET A 99 7.62 24.59 41.28
CA MET A 99 7.87 23.34 40.58
C MET A 99 9.23 23.38 39.89
N VAL A 100 10.03 22.32 40.00
CA VAL A 100 11.32 22.20 39.30
C VAL A 100 11.36 20.85 38.57
N ALA A 101 11.24 20.88 37.24
CA ALA A 101 11.07 19.68 36.42
C ALA A 101 11.59 19.85 34.98
N PHE A 102 11.73 18.74 34.26
CA PHE A 102 12.09 18.72 32.83
C PHE A 102 10.96 19.27 31.93
N PRO A 103 11.27 19.75 30.71
CA PRO A 103 10.31 20.42 29.82
C PRO A 103 9.01 19.64 29.56
N ASN A 104 9.12 18.31 29.39
CA ASN A 104 7.98 17.43 29.14
C ASN A 104 6.97 17.43 30.31
N ILE A 105 7.45 17.49 31.55
CA ILE A 105 6.61 17.56 32.76
C ILE A 105 5.97 18.94 32.84
N CYS A 106 6.74 20.01 32.60
CA CYS A 106 6.23 21.39 32.65
C CYS A 106 5.07 21.64 31.67
N GLN A 107 5.16 21.10 30.44
CA GLN A 107 4.07 21.20 29.47
C GLN A 107 2.79 20.51 29.95
N GLY A 108 2.90 19.28 30.47
CA GLY A 108 1.76 18.54 31.00
C GLY A 108 1.13 19.24 32.21
N VAL A 109 1.95 19.77 33.10
CA VAL A 109 1.47 20.52 34.27
C VAL A 109 0.75 21.80 33.85
N ASN A 110 1.29 22.56 32.89
CA ASN A 110 0.63 23.76 32.37
C ASN A 110 -0.74 23.46 31.75
N ALA A 111 -0.87 22.35 31.01
CA ALA A 111 -2.14 21.94 30.41
C ALA A 111 -3.21 21.66 31.48
N VAL A 112 -2.86 20.93 32.55
CA VAL A 112 -3.79 20.61 33.64
C VAL A 112 -4.04 21.83 34.55
N SER A 113 -3.00 22.63 34.82
CA SER A 113 -3.05 23.87 35.60
C SER A 113 -4.05 24.87 35.02
N ASN A 114 -4.02 25.09 33.70
CA ASN A 114 -4.96 25.98 33.02
C ASN A 114 -6.41 25.51 33.11
N LEU A 115 -6.65 24.19 33.10
CA LEU A 115 -8.00 23.63 33.23
C LEU A 115 -8.57 23.79 34.64
N LEU A 116 -7.71 23.86 35.66
CA LEU A 116 -8.12 23.91 37.07
C LEU A 116 -8.04 25.32 37.69
N ASP A 117 -7.56 26.30 36.93
CA ASP A 117 -7.26 27.67 37.39
C ASP A 117 -6.29 27.69 38.59
N ILE A 118 -5.27 26.81 38.56
CA ILE A 118 -4.25 26.70 39.61
C ILE A 118 -2.91 27.13 39.04
N HIS A 119 -2.47 28.36 39.31
CA HIS A 119 -1.16 28.83 38.85
C HIS A 119 -0.04 28.43 39.80
N ILE A 120 0.92 27.64 39.30
CA ILE A 120 2.13 27.26 40.05
C ILE A 120 3.35 27.74 39.26
N PRO A 121 4.20 28.59 39.86
CA PRO A 121 5.50 28.93 39.29
C PRO A 121 6.34 27.68 39.03
N TYR A 122 6.96 27.62 37.85
CA TYR A 122 7.86 26.51 37.50
C TYR A 122 9.19 27.01 36.96
N SER A 123 10.22 26.22 37.25
CA SER A 123 11.58 26.34 36.75
C SER A 123 11.92 25.10 35.94
N VAL A 124 12.45 25.29 34.72
CA VAL A 124 12.72 24.21 33.77
C VAL A 124 14.16 23.70 33.93
N ILE A 125 14.32 22.38 34.02
CA ILE A 125 15.63 21.72 34.02
C ILE A 125 16.05 21.45 32.58
N GLU A 126 17.07 22.16 32.09
CA GLU A 126 17.65 21.90 30.76
C GLU A 126 18.74 20.82 30.84
N HIS A 127 19.59 20.88 31.87
CA HIS A 127 20.62 19.88 32.14
C HIS A 127 20.52 19.36 33.58
N SER A 128 20.90 18.09 33.80
CA SER A 128 20.85 17.45 35.12
C SER A 128 21.70 18.16 36.19
N GLY A 129 22.73 18.90 35.79
CA GLY A 129 23.54 19.75 36.68
C GLY A 129 22.85 21.03 37.16
N ASP A 130 21.75 21.46 36.52
CA ASP A 130 21.07 22.72 36.87
C ASP A 130 20.19 22.62 38.12
N VAL A 131 19.84 21.40 38.54
CA VAL A 131 18.86 21.15 39.61
C VAL A 131 19.23 21.87 40.90
N GLU A 132 20.49 21.83 41.32
CA GLU A 132 20.93 22.48 42.57
C GLU A 132 20.84 24.01 42.50
N ARG A 133 21.24 24.61 41.37
CA ARG A 133 21.10 26.06 41.15
C ARG A 133 19.65 26.50 41.23
N LEU A 134 18.75 25.80 40.53
CA LEU A 134 17.32 26.12 40.48
C LEU A 134 16.64 26.01 41.85
N ILE A 135 17.04 25.02 42.66
CA ILE A 135 16.54 24.85 44.03
C ILE A 135 16.98 26.01 44.94
N LEU A 136 18.22 26.48 44.81
CA LEU A 136 18.72 27.63 45.57
C LEU A 136 18.02 28.93 45.16
N GLU A 137 17.76 29.12 43.86
CA GLU A 137 16.97 30.24 43.35
C GLU A 137 15.53 30.21 43.86
N ALA A 138 14.88 29.04 43.85
CA ALA A 138 13.55 28.86 44.40
C ALA A 138 13.51 29.20 45.90
N LYS A 139 14.52 28.78 46.66
CA LYS A 139 14.69 29.14 48.07
C LYS A 139 14.85 30.64 48.26
N ALA A 140 15.64 31.31 47.42
CA ALA A 140 15.83 32.76 47.46
C ALA A 140 14.53 33.54 47.14
N LYS A 141 13.67 33.00 46.26
CA LYS A 141 12.32 33.53 45.99
C LYS A 141 11.33 33.30 47.14
N GLY A 142 11.74 32.56 48.18
CA GLY A 142 10.96 32.26 49.37
C GLY A 142 10.06 31.04 49.24
N ALA A 143 10.31 30.15 48.28
CA ALA A 143 9.62 28.87 48.19
C ALA A 143 9.88 28.06 49.46
N LYS A 144 8.82 27.46 50.02
CA LYS A 144 8.91 26.54 51.16
C LYS A 144 8.70 25.09 50.75
N LEU A 145 8.04 24.90 49.61
CA LEU A 145 7.65 23.61 49.06
C LEU A 145 8.08 23.52 47.60
N ILE A 146 8.78 22.44 47.27
CA ILE A 146 9.19 22.09 45.91
C ILE A 146 8.38 20.92 45.39
N VAL A 147 7.96 20.98 44.13
CA VAL A 147 7.34 19.85 43.42
C VAL A 147 8.26 19.42 42.28
N GLY A 148 8.54 18.12 42.16
CA GLY A 148 9.46 17.63 41.13
C GLY A 148 9.62 16.12 41.13
N ASP A 149 10.69 15.65 40.49
CA ASP A 149 11.07 14.24 40.44
C ASP A 149 11.94 13.81 41.65
N THR A 150 12.39 12.56 41.67
CA THR A 150 13.17 11.99 42.77
C THR A 150 14.46 12.79 43.04
N VAL A 151 15.15 13.22 41.99
CA VAL A 151 16.41 13.96 42.07
C VAL A 151 16.16 15.35 42.66
N THR A 152 15.18 16.08 42.11
CA THR A 152 14.76 17.39 42.60
C THR A 152 14.37 17.34 44.08
N ILE A 153 13.60 16.35 44.50
CA ILE A 153 13.15 16.24 45.90
C ILE A 153 14.32 15.90 46.85
N LYS A 154 15.25 15.04 46.43
CA LYS A 154 16.48 14.76 47.20
C LYS A 154 17.31 16.02 47.41
N VAL A 155 17.50 16.83 46.37
CA VAL A 155 18.25 18.10 46.42
C VAL A 155 17.51 19.13 47.30
N ALA A 156 16.21 19.29 47.12
CA ALA A 156 15.38 20.21 47.91
C ALA A 156 15.48 19.96 49.43
N LYS A 157 15.39 18.68 49.84
CA LYS A 157 15.49 18.29 51.24
C LYS A 157 16.86 18.59 51.85
N ARG A 158 17.95 18.36 51.11
CA ARG A 158 19.32 18.70 51.56
C ARG A 158 19.48 20.19 51.85
N HIS A 159 18.76 21.03 51.11
CA HIS A 159 18.76 22.49 51.28
C HIS A 159 17.66 23.01 52.23
N GLY A 160 16.98 22.13 52.96
CA GLY A 160 16.00 22.48 53.99
C GLY A 160 14.62 22.87 53.47
N LEU A 161 14.29 22.54 52.23
CA LEU A 161 12.95 22.74 51.66
C LEU A 161 12.11 21.47 51.81
N GLN A 162 10.80 21.64 51.91
CA GLN A 162 9.86 20.52 51.79
C GLN A 162 9.73 20.12 50.32
N GLY A 163 9.44 18.85 50.07
CA GLY A 163 9.37 18.31 48.71
C GLY A 163 8.21 17.34 48.53
N ILE A 164 7.43 17.54 47.46
CA ILE A 164 6.39 16.62 46.98
C ILE A 164 6.82 16.03 45.64
N LEU A 165 6.88 14.71 45.59
CA LEU A 165 7.23 13.97 44.38
C LEU A 165 6.02 13.82 43.47
N PHE A 166 6.21 13.96 42.15
CA PHE A 166 5.25 13.43 41.18
C PHE A 166 5.22 11.90 41.23
N THR A 167 4.22 11.36 41.92
CA THR A 167 4.03 9.91 42.04
C THR A 167 3.27 9.35 40.86
N SER A 168 3.66 8.17 40.38
CA SER A 168 2.93 7.44 39.34
C SER A 168 1.72 6.72 39.94
N GLY A 169 0.58 6.88 39.29
CA GLY A 169 -0.67 6.20 39.60
C GLY A 169 -0.72 4.77 39.10
N ARG A 170 -1.83 4.11 39.41
CA ARG A 170 -2.10 2.74 38.96
C ARG A 170 -2.18 2.69 37.43
N GLU A 171 -2.84 3.69 36.86
CA GLU A 171 -3.09 3.87 35.44
C GLU A 171 -1.78 3.90 34.64
N SER A 172 -0.80 4.69 35.10
CA SER A 172 0.50 4.84 34.45
C SER A 172 1.32 3.54 34.44
N ILE A 173 1.22 2.72 35.50
CA ILE A 173 1.90 1.42 35.58
C ILE A 173 1.21 0.40 34.67
N LEU A 174 -0.13 0.36 34.68
CA LEU A 174 -0.90 -0.54 33.80
C LEU A 174 -0.64 -0.21 32.32
N GLU A 175 -0.53 1.07 31.98
CA GLU A 175 -0.14 1.50 30.64
C GLU A 175 1.25 0.96 30.26
N ALA A 176 2.23 1.06 31.16
CA ALA A 176 3.57 0.52 30.92
C ALA A 176 3.57 -1.01 30.76
N PHE A 177 2.76 -1.75 31.53
CA PHE A 177 2.58 -3.20 31.36
C PHE A 177 1.94 -3.54 30.00
N GLN A 178 0.93 -2.78 29.58
CA GLN A 178 0.32 -2.96 28.27
C GLN A 178 1.33 -2.69 27.14
N GLN A 179 2.12 -1.63 27.25
CA GLN A 179 3.18 -1.32 26.29
C GLN A 179 4.24 -2.44 26.25
N ALA A 180 4.62 -3.00 27.40
CA ALA A 180 5.55 -4.13 27.47
C ALA A 180 5.02 -5.33 26.71
N ARG A 181 3.75 -5.69 26.93
CA ARG A 181 3.13 -6.77 26.18
C ARG A 181 3.10 -6.52 24.68
N GLN A 182 2.69 -5.32 24.26
CA GLN A 182 2.62 -4.97 22.84
C GLN A 182 4.00 -5.02 22.19
N LEU A 183 5.02 -4.47 22.85
CA LEU A 183 6.39 -4.47 22.34
C LEU A 183 6.93 -5.90 22.22
N TYR A 184 6.74 -6.73 23.24
CA TYR A 184 7.15 -8.14 23.20
C TYR A 184 6.51 -8.89 22.03
N LEU A 185 5.20 -8.76 21.86
CA LEU A 185 4.46 -9.43 20.77
C LEU A 185 4.97 -8.99 19.40
N VAL A 186 5.30 -7.70 19.24
CA VAL A 186 5.85 -7.16 18.00
C VAL A 186 7.25 -7.73 17.75
N LEU A 187 8.15 -7.67 18.74
CA LEU A 187 9.52 -8.19 18.61
C LEU A 187 9.51 -9.68 18.25
N HIS A 188 8.76 -10.49 19.01
CA HIS A 188 8.66 -11.93 18.78
C HIS A 188 8.01 -12.26 17.42
N LYS A 189 7.08 -11.43 16.93
CA LYS A 189 6.51 -11.59 15.57
C LYS A 189 7.57 -11.36 14.50
N TYR A 190 8.42 -10.35 14.65
CA TYR A 190 9.50 -10.07 13.71
C TYR A 190 10.59 -11.14 13.77
N GLU A 191 10.96 -11.62 14.95
CA GLU A 191 11.88 -12.75 15.12
C GLU A 191 11.34 -14.02 14.46
N ASN A 192 10.08 -14.36 14.71
CA ASN A 192 9.43 -15.51 14.05
C ASN A 192 9.42 -15.37 12.53
N ARG A 193 9.16 -14.17 12.02
CA ARG A 193 9.18 -13.90 10.58
C ARG A 193 10.60 -14.00 10.02
N GLY A 194 11.60 -13.50 10.73
CA GLY A 194 13.02 -13.63 10.38
C GLY A 194 13.42 -15.10 10.27
N ASN A 195 13.20 -15.87 11.35
CA ASN A 195 13.46 -17.31 11.40
C ASN A 195 12.71 -18.09 10.31
N MET A 196 11.49 -17.68 9.97
CA MET A 196 10.73 -18.29 8.87
C MET A 196 11.35 -17.99 7.51
N LEU A 197 11.77 -16.74 7.26
CA LEU A 197 12.43 -16.35 6.01
C LEU A 197 13.77 -17.07 5.85
N GLU A 198 14.55 -17.21 6.92
CA GLU A 198 15.78 -18.01 6.94
C GLU A 198 15.51 -19.46 6.54
N LYS A 199 14.51 -20.10 7.16
CA LYS A 199 14.11 -21.48 6.80
C LYS A 199 13.65 -21.62 5.35
N ILE A 200 12.92 -20.64 4.82
CA ILE A 200 12.50 -20.63 3.40
C ILE A 200 13.72 -20.50 2.50
N MET A 201 14.66 -19.60 2.83
CA MET A 201 15.90 -19.43 2.09
C MET A 201 16.78 -20.69 2.14
N ASP A 202 16.78 -21.42 3.26
CA ASP A 202 17.51 -22.69 3.37
C ASP A 202 16.91 -23.83 2.54
N GLN A 203 15.59 -23.80 2.32
CA GLN A 203 14.87 -24.81 1.55
C GLN A 203 14.84 -24.53 0.03
N SER A 204 15.24 -23.34 -0.42
CA SER A 204 15.18 -22.96 -1.84
C SER A 204 16.10 -23.82 -2.73
N GLY A 205 17.14 -24.41 -2.14
CA GLY A 205 18.21 -25.09 -2.88
C GLY A 205 19.20 -24.14 -3.56
N GLU A 206 18.93 -22.84 -3.63
CA GLU A 206 19.85 -21.81 -4.12
C GLU A 206 20.76 -21.32 -2.98
N GLY A 207 22.06 -21.16 -3.26
CA GLY A 207 22.97 -20.47 -2.36
C GLY A 207 22.75 -18.96 -2.41
N VAL A 208 22.47 -18.33 -1.27
CA VAL A 208 22.27 -16.88 -1.14
C VAL A 208 23.21 -16.31 -0.09
N ALA A 209 23.92 -15.24 -0.44
CA ALA A 209 24.75 -14.47 0.46
C ALA A 209 24.64 -12.96 0.23
N VAL A 210 24.81 -12.17 1.29
CA VAL A 210 24.93 -10.70 1.23
C VAL A 210 26.36 -10.33 1.63
N ILE A 211 27.06 -9.62 0.76
CA ILE A 211 28.47 -9.27 0.92
C ILE A 211 28.72 -7.77 0.76
N SER A 212 29.75 -7.24 1.43
CA SER A 212 30.22 -5.86 1.23
C SER A 212 31.11 -5.72 -0.03
N LEU A 213 31.44 -4.49 -0.43
CA LEU A 213 32.43 -4.18 -1.48
C LEU A 213 33.80 -4.83 -1.26
N ASN A 214 34.14 -5.15 0.00
CA ASN A 214 35.42 -5.75 0.36
C ASN A 214 35.33 -7.28 0.47
N GLY A 215 34.16 -7.86 0.20
CA GLY A 215 33.92 -9.31 0.28
C GLY A 215 33.57 -9.81 1.69
N GLU A 216 33.29 -8.91 2.63
CA GLU A 216 32.84 -9.28 3.98
C GLU A 216 31.41 -9.82 3.93
N LEU A 217 31.17 -10.91 4.64
CA LEU A 217 29.89 -11.60 4.66
C LEU A 217 28.98 -11.03 5.74
N HIS A 218 27.85 -10.46 5.33
CA HIS A 218 26.81 -9.97 6.24
C HIS A 218 25.71 -10.99 6.51
N TYR A 219 25.46 -11.89 5.56
CA TYR A 219 24.46 -12.95 5.67
C TYR A 219 24.79 -14.07 4.68
N CYS A 220 24.54 -15.32 5.07
CA CYS A 220 24.45 -16.44 4.13
C CYS A 220 23.42 -17.46 4.60
N ASN A 221 22.83 -18.19 3.65
CA ASN A 221 21.99 -19.34 3.94
C ASN A 221 22.82 -20.65 3.93
N THR A 222 22.25 -21.72 4.48
CA THR A 222 22.87 -23.04 4.59
C THR A 222 23.28 -23.63 3.22
N PRO A 223 22.46 -23.56 2.15
CA PRO A 223 22.89 -23.96 0.81
C PRO A 223 24.15 -23.25 0.32
N PHE A 224 24.29 -21.94 0.59
CA PHE A 224 25.48 -21.18 0.20
C PHE A 224 26.74 -21.72 0.86
N LEU A 225 26.71 -21.93 2.19
CA LEU A 225 27.84 -22.51 2.94
C LEU A 225 28.26 -23.87 2.37
N LYS A 226 27.27 -24.73 2.06
CA LYS A 226 27.51 -26.06 1.48
C LYS A 226 28.09 -26.00 0.07
N MET A 227 27.56 -25.15 -0.80
CA MET A 227 28.04 -25.00 -2.19
C MET A 227 29.44 -24.40 -2.26
N TRP A 228 29.73 -23.45 -1.38
CA TRP A 228 31.01 -22.74 -1.35
C TRP A 228 32.05 -23.42 -0.43
N HIS A 229 31.67 -24.47 0.30
CA HIS A 229 32.51 -25.18 1.27
C HIS A 229 33.15 -24.25 2.31
N ILE A 230 32.35 -23.32 2.84
CA ILE A 230 32.77 -22.32 3.83
C ILE A 230 32.41 -22.84 5.22
N ALA A 231 33.32 -22.70 6.20
CA ALA A 231 33.05 -23.02 7.60
C ALA A 231 32.17 -21.94 8.27
N ASP A 232 31.41 -22.30 9.31
CA ASP A 232 30.42 -21.41 9.96
C ASP A 232 31.02 -20.14 10.59
N ASP A 233 32.35 -20.11 10.79
CA ASP A 233 33.11 -19.02 11.43
C ASP A 233 33.74 -18.01 10.45
N VAL A 234 33.52 -18.18 9.15
CA VAL A 234 34.19 -17.36 8.13
C VAL A 234 33.46 -16.04 7.89
N THR A 235 34.21 -14.93 7.99
CA THR A 235 33.70 -13.56 7.83
C THR A 235 33.86 -12.98 6.43
N THR A 236 34.51 -13.69 5.50
CA THR A 236 34.77 -13.19 4.13
C THR A 236 34.58 -14.28 3.07
N VAL A 237 33.98 -13.93 1.92
CA VAL A 237 33.76 -14.86 0.81
C VAL A 237 35.01 -14.90 -0.08
N PRO A 238 35.51 -16.09 -0.49
CA PRO A 238 36.71 -16.23 -1.31
C PRO A 238 36.45 -15.85 -2.79
N LEU A 239 36.26 -14.56 -3.04
CA LEU A 239 36.16 -13.97 -4.38
C LEU A 239 37.55 -13.65 -4.93
N SER A 240 37.74 -13.78 -6.25
CA SER A 240 39.01 -13.38 -6.87
C SER A 240 39.15 -11.85 -6.85
N SER A 241 40.40 -11.38 -6.76
CA SER A 241 40.73 -9.94 -6.78
C SER A 241 40.14 -9.22 -8.00
N GLY A 242 40.05 -9.90 -9.16
CA GLY A 242 39.41 -9.40 -10.37
C GLY A 242 37.90 -9.17 -10.27
N THR A 243 37.17 -10.01 -9.52
CA THR A 243 35.72 -9.85 -9.29
C THR A 243 35.43 -8.72 -8.31
N LEU A 244 36.24 -8.59 -7.26
CA LEU A 244 36.17 -7.47 -6.30
C LEU A 244 36.54 -6.13 -6.96
N SER A 245 37.55 -6.11 -7.84
CA SER A 245 37.89 -4.91 -8.61
C SER A 245 36.81 -4.53 -9.63
N GLY A 246 36.11 -5.51 -10.22
CA GLY A 246 34.96 -5.27 -11.10
C GLY A 246 33.75 -4.67 -10.38
N LEU A 247 33.45 -5.14 -9.15
CA LEU A 247 32.40 -4.56 -8.30
C LEU A 247 32.74 -3.11 -7.89
N LYS A 248 34.00 -2.83 -7.55
CA LYS A 248 34.49 -1.48 -7.22
C LYS A 248 34.43 -0.52 -8.41
N ALA A 249 34.72 -0.99 -9.63
CA ALA A 249 34.62 -0.19 -10.84
C ALA A 249 33.16 0.14 -11.24
N LEU A 250 32.20 -0.71 -10.85
CA LEU A 250 30.78 -0.55 -11.19
C LEU A 250 29.97 0.27 -10.16
N LYS A 251 30.60 0.73 -9.07
CA LYS A 251 30.01 1.59 -8.01
C LYS A 251 29.36 2.86 -8.57
N HIS A 252 29.83 3.33 -9.73
CA HIS A 252 29.36 4.57 -10.37
C HIS A 252 28.32 4.38 -11.48
N ILE A 253 28.00 3.14 -11.90
CA ILE A 253 27.29 2.94 -13.17
C ILE A 253 25.80 2.57 -13.07
N MET A 254 25.27 1.63 -12.26
CA MET A 254 23.81 1.35 -12.33
C MET A 254 23.15 0.69 -11.11
N ALA A 255 21.92 1.13 -10.83
CA ALA A 255 20.94 0.53 -9.93
C ALA A 255 20.23 -0.75 -10.48
N PHE A 256 20.63 -1.31 -11.64
CA PHE A 256 19.85 -2.38 -12.29
C PHE A 256 20.61 -3.47 -13.07
N GLN A 257 21.94 -3.58 -12.99
CA GLN A 257 22.64 -4.67 -13.69
C GLN A 257 22.98 -5.85 -12.76
N THR A 258 22.59 -7.06 -13.16
CA THR A 258 22.99 -8.32 -12.52
C THR A 258 24.22 -8.84 -13.25
N ILE A 259 25.31 -9.08 -12.52
CA ILE A 259 26.57 -9.60 -13.07
C ILE A 259 26.56 -11.11 -12.86
N ALA A 260 26.48 -11.85 -13.97
CA ALA A 260 26.63 -13.30 -13.93
C ALA A 260 28.09 -13.69 -14.19
N PHE A 261 28.63 -14.58 -13.37
CA PHE A 261 29.95 -15.18 -13.58
C PHE A 261 29.94 -16.65 -13.16
N ARG A 262 31.00 -17.37 -13.53
CA ARG A 262 31.16 -18.77 -13.16
C ARG A 262 32.32 -18.91 -12.19
N LYS A 263 32.16 -19.78 -11.20
CA LYS A 263 33.19 -20.07 -10.21
C LYS A 263 33.34 -21.56 -10.06
N VAL A 264 34.56 -22.06 -10.25
CA VAL A 264 34.88 -23.45 -9.91
C VAL A 264 35.26 -23.51 -8.44
N VAL A 265 34.51 -24.28 -7.65
CA VAL A 265 34.80 -24.55 -6.24
C VAL A 265 34.96 -26.07 -6.10
N GLN A 266 36.14 -26.53 -5.68
CA GLN A 266 36.48 -27.96 -5.53
C GLN A 266 36.05 -28.86 -6.72
N GLY A 267 36.20 -28.36 -7.95
CA GLY A 267 35.87 -29.11 -9.17
C GLY A 267 34.40 -29.06 -9.61
N ARG A 268 33.52 -28.34 -8.90
CA ARG A 268 32.13 -28.06 -9.31
C ARG A 268 32.02 -26.65 -9.89
N GLU A 269 31.33 -26.51 -11.03
CA GLU A 269 31.11 -25.21 -11.68
C GLU A 269 29.81 -24.58 -11.16
N LEU A 270 29.95 -23.50 -10.38
CA LEU A 270 28.83 -22.77 -9.82
C LEU A 270 28.47 -21.58 -10.70
N HIS A 271 27.17 -21.40 -10.96
CA HIS A 271 26.66 -20.22 -11.63
C HIS A 271 26.32 -19.16 -10.59
N CYS A 272 27.06 -18.06 -10.62
CA CYS A 272 26.93 -16.98 -9.66
C CYS A 272 26.31 -15.76 -10.31
N GLN A 273 25.39 -15.10 -9.60
CA GLN A 273 24.81 -13.83 -9.99
C GLN A 273 24.98 -12.84 -8.85
N ILE A 274 25.63 -11.71 -9.10
CA ILE A 274 25.75 -10.62 -8.13
C ILE A 274 24.89 -9.44 -8.57
N ARG A 275 24.13 -8.90 -7.63
CA ARG A 275 23.33 -7.68 -7.82
C ARG A 275 23.50 -6.76 -6.62
N TYR A 276 23.42 -5.45 -6.84
CA TYR A 276 23.32 -4.49 -5.75
C TYR A 276 22.09 -4.79 -4.87
N PHE A 277 22.28 -4.77 -3.55
CA PHE A 277 21.22 -5.01 -2.56
C PHE A 277 20.81 -3.69 -1.90
N ASP A 278 21.69 -3.10 -1.10
CA ASP A 278 21.48 -1.84 -0.37
C ASP A 278 22.78 -1.36 0.32
N ASP A 279 22.97 -0.07 0.60
CA ASP A 279 24.07 0.47 1.44
C ASP A 279 25.46 -0.16 1.22
N GLU A 280 25.95 -0.16 -0.03
CA GLU A 280 27.23 -0.79 -0.42
C GLU A 280 27.32 -2.32 -0.24
N LYS A 281 26.18 -2.98 -0.06
CA LYS A 281 26.03 -4.45 0.01
C LYS A 281 25.51 -5.01 -1.31
N TYR A 282 25.93 -6.24 -1.60
CA TYR A 282 25.64 -6.96 -2.82
C TYR A 282 25.05 -8.33 -2.49
N LEU A 283 23.97 -8.67 -3.16
CA LEU A 283 23.36 -10.00 -3.11
C LEU A 283 24.06 -10.91 -4.11
N LEU A 284 24.68 -11.97 -3.61
CA LEU A 284 25.27 -13.05 -4.38
C LEU A 284 24.31 -14.25 -4.33
N LYS A 285 23.79 -14.62 -5.51
CA LYS A 285 23.03 -15.85 -5.70
C LYS A 285 23.89 -16.89 -6.42
N THR A 286 23.73 -18.14 -6.04
CA THR A 286 24.41 -19.28 -6.63
C THR A 286 23.40 -20.38 -6.87
N ASP A 287 23.35 -20.87 -8.11
CA ASP A 287 22.48 -21.97 -8.50
C ASP A 287 23.30 -23.02 -9.28
N ASP A 288 22.80 -24.25 -9.23
CA ASP A 288 23.32 -25.45 -9.89
C ASP A 288 22.35 -25.96 -10.99
N THR A 289 21.18 -25.32 -11.16
CA THR A 289 20.13 -25.77 -12.10
C THR A 289 19.66 -24.72 -13.11
N PHE A 290 19.52 -25.14 -14.37
CA PHE A 290 19.19 -24.28 -15.50
C PHE A 290 17.68 -24.36 -15.80
N ASN A 291 16.87 -23.31 -15.53
CA ASN A 291 15.52 -23.26 -16.10
C ASN A 291 14.97 -21.84 -16.35
N LYS A 292 14.49 -21.60 -17.58
CA LYS A 292 13.79 -20.37 -18.02
C LYS A 292 12.29 -20.69 -18.18
N GLU A 293 11.42 -20.05 -17.41
CA GLU A 293 9.96 -20.12 -17.59
C GLU A 293 9.47 -19.28 -18.79
N SER A 294 8.50 -19.81 -19.55
CA SER A 294 7.90 -19.23 -20.76
C SER A 294 6.77 -18.22 -20.46
N LYS A 295 6.72 -17.10 -21.20
CA LYS A 295 5.79 -15.94 -21.00
C LYS A 295 4.42 -16.02 -21.72
N ASP A 296 4.05 -17.16 -22.32
CA ASP A 296 2.90 -17.25 -23.26
C ASP A 296 1.52 -17.39 -22.60
N LEU A 297 1.48 -17.87 -21.35
CA LEU A 297 0.25 -18.08 -20.58
C LEU A 297 0.48 -17.62 -19.15
N THR A 298 -0.38 -16.74 -18.65
CA THR A 298 -0.35 -16.31 -17.25
C THR A 298 -1.50 -16.94 -16.46
N VAL A 299 -1.19 -17.42 -15.25
CA VAL A 299 -2.17 -17.91 -14.28
C VAL A 299 -2.06 -17.06 -13.03
N GLU A 300 -3.15 -16.42 -12.65
CA GLU A 300 -3.21 -15.54 -11.48
C GLU A 300 -4.32 -16.02 -10.54
N TYR A 301 -4.09 -15.95 -9.22
CA TYR A 301 -5.17 -16.06 -8.25
C TYR A 301 -5.98 -14.78 -8.26
N LEU A 302 -7.30 -14.88 -8.48
CA LEU A 302 -8.16 -13.71 -8.35
C LEU A 302 -8.41 -13.42 -6.87
N ARG A 303 -7.97 -12.25 -6.43
CA ARG A 303 -8.40 -11.61 -5.18
C ARG A 303 -9.35 -10.49 -5.57
N SER A 304 -10.60 -10.56 -5.13
CA SER A 304 -11.61 -9.53 -5.35
C SER A 304 -12.26 -9.20 -4.02
N SER A 305 -12.61 -7.93 -3.81
CA SER A 305 -13.36 -7.43 -2.65
C SER A 305 -14.87 -7.74 -2.72
N ILE A 306 -15.37 -8.09 -3.92
CA ILE A 306 -16.78 -8.39 -4.18
C ILE A 306 -16.96 -9.90 -4.10
N HIS A 307 -17.33 -10.40 -2.92
CA HIS A 307 -17.55 -11.82 -2.63
C HIS A 307 -18.98 -12.29 -2.86
N SER A 308 -19.94 -11.37 -3.00
CA SER A 308 -21.38 -11.64 -3.12
C SER A 308 -22.04 -10.74 -4.15
N PHE A 309 -23.14 -11.19 -4.76
CA PHE A 309 -23.94 -10.35 -5.66
C PHE A 309 -24.50 -9.11 -4.97
N THR A 310 -24.65 -9.13 -3.64
CA THR A 310 -25.12 -7.97 -2.86
C THR A 310 -24.12 -6.81 -2.81
N GLN A 311 -22.85 -7.07 -3.15
CA GLN A 311 -21.79 -6.06 -3.19
C GLN A 311 -21.59 -5.46 -4.60
N ILE A 312 -22.34 -5.93 -5.60
CA ILE A 312 -22.28 -5.36 -6.96
C ILE A 312 -23.11 -4.07 -6.97
N PRO A 313 -22.51 -2.92 -7.31
CA PRO A 313 -23.24 -1.66 -7.41
C PRO A 313 -24.24 -1.66 -8.56
N GLY A 314 -25.35 -0.94 -8.38
CA GLY A 314 -26.36 -0.71 -9.39
C GLY A 314 -27.73 -1.25 -9.00
N THR A 315 -28.76 -0.48 -9.36
CA THR A 315 -30.16 -0.81 -9.12
C THR A 315 -30.97 -0.92 -10.41
N SER A 316 -30.33 -0.73 -11.57
CA SER A 316 -30.97 -0.80 -12.89
C SER A 316 -31.64 -2.15 -13.15
N VAL A 317 -32.69 -2.13 -13.97
CA VAL A 317 -33.37 -3.36 -14.41
C VAL A 317 -32.40 -4.27 -15.17
N ALA A 318 -31.45 -3.68 -15.91
CA ALA A 318 -30.45 -4.40 -16.68
C ALA A 318 -29.50 -5.21 -15.77
N ILE A 319 -28.89 -4.60 -14.75
CA ILE A 319 -27.97 -5.31 -13.86
C ILE A 319 -28.71 -6.35 -13.00
N ARG A 320 -29.95 -6.07 -12.56
CA ARG A 320 -30.78 -7.03 -11.84
C ARG A 320 -31.09 -8.28 -12.68
N LYS A 321 -31.35 -8.11 -13.98
CA LYS A 321 -31.52 -9.25 -14.91
C LYS A 321 -30.24 -10.09 -15.00
N VAL A 322 -29.07 -9.45 -15.10
CA VAL A 322 -27.76 -10.12 -15.11
C VAL A 322 -27.54 -10.90 -13.82
N ILE A 323 -27.76 -10.29 -12.66
CA ILE A 323 -27.59 -10.96 -11.35
C ILE A 323 -28.54 -12.17 -11.23
N ASN A 324 -29.79 -12.03 -11.66
CA ASN A 324 -30.76 -13.13 -11.63
C ASN A 324 -30.38 -14.28 -12.59
N GLN A 325 -29.84 -13.99 -13.78
CA GLN A 325 -29.31 -15.01 -14.68
C GLN A 325 -28.04 -15.67 -14.11
N ALA A 326 -27.13 -14.87 -13.56
CA ALA A 326 -25.92 -15.34 -12.91
C ALA A 326 -26.22 -16.30 -11.74
N ARG A 327 -27.23 -15.99 -10.92
CA ARG A 327 -27.71 -16.88 -9.85
C ARG A 327 -28.24 -18.21 -10.34
N LYS A 328 -28.90 -18.25 -11.51
CA LYS A 328 -29.37 -19.50 -12.12
C LYS A 328 -28.20 -20.35 -12.63
N LEU A 329 -27.16 -19.70 -13.17
CA LEU A 329 -26.00 -20.35 -13.77
C LEU A 329 -24.88 -20.69 -12.78
N LYS A 330 -24.95 -20.22 -11.52
CA LYS A 330 -23.85 -20.30 -10.54
C LYS A 330 -23.34 -21.71 -10.26
N ASN A 331 -24.20 -22.73 -10.39
CA ASN A 331 -23.87 -24.13 -10.14
C ASN A 331 -23.51 -24.91 -11.42
N GLU A 332 -23.57 -24.28 -12.60
CA GLU A 332 -23.17 -24.93 -13.85
C GLU A 332 -21.65 -25.08 -13.89
N GLY A 333 -21.17 -26.26 -14.27
CA GLY A 333 -19.74 -26.55 -14.42
C GLY A 333 -19.08 -25.89 -15.63
N LEU A 334 -19.87 -25.48 -16.63
CA LEU A 334 -19.40 -24.75 -17.81
C LEU A 334 -20.25 -23.51 -18.04
N MET A 335 -19.66 -22.34 -18.24
CA MET A 335 -20.39 -21.17 -18.70
C MET A 335 -19.53 -20.19 -19.47
N ALA A 336 -20.18 -19.24 -20.13
CA ALA A 336 -19.53 -18.15 -20.82
C ALA A 336 -20.12 -16.80 -20.40
N ILE A 337 -19.27 -15.83 -20.12
CA ILE A 337 -19.63 -14.45 -19.81
C ILE A 337 -19.08 -13.56 -20.92
N TYR A 338 -19.93 -12.72 -21.51
CA TYR A 338 -19.51 -11.81 -22.56
C TYR A 338 -20.08 -10.41 -22.36
N GLY A 339 -19.43 -9.45 -23.00
CA GLY A 339 -19.75 -8.03 -22.92
C GLY A 339 -18.51 -7.20 -23.20
N GLU A 340 -18.67 -5.91 -23.43
CA GLU A 340 -17.56 -5.03 -23.84
C GLU A 340 -16.43 -4.94 -22.79
N LYS A 341 -15.29 -4.37 -23.17
CA LYS A 341 -14.21 -4.11 -22.21
C LYS A 341 -14.71 -3.13 -21.13
N GLY A 342 -14.38 -3.42 -19.87
CA GLY A 342 -14.71 -2.55 -18.74
C GLY A 342 -16.09 -2.73 -18.11
N VAL A 343 -16.91 -3.71 -18.53
CA VAL A 343 -18.26 -3.96 -17.94
C VAL A 343 -18.24 -4.79 -16.63
N GLU A 344 -17.09 -5.00 -16.02
CA GLU A 344 -16.93 -5.76 -14.75
C GLU A 344 -17.24 -7.27 -14.81
N LYS A 345 -16.87 -7.94 -15.91
CA LYS A 345 -16.99 -9.42 -16.03
C LYS A 345 -16.35 -10.22 -14.88
N LYS A 346 -15.23 -9.75 -14.31
CA LYS A 346 -14.49 -10.44 -13.23
C LYS A 346 -15.23 -10.39 -11.89
N PRO A 347 -15.60 -9.20 -11.37
CA PRO A 347 -16.44 -9.11 -10.17
C PRO A 347 -17.70 -9.97 -10.22
N ILE A 348 -18.44 -9.94 -11.33
CA ILE A 348 -19.66 -10.74 -11.48
C ILE A 348 -19.36 -12.25 -11.43
N ALA A 349 -18.30 -12.70 -12.13
CA ALA A 349 -17.87 -14.09 -12.09
C ALA A 349 -17.41 -14.53 -10.68
N PHE A 350 -16.73 -13.65 -9.96
CA PHE A 350 -16.26 -13.95 -8.61
C PHE A 350 -17.40 -13.92 -7.58
N ALA A 351 -18.39 -13.05 -7.73
CA ALA A 351 -19.60 -13.02 -6.89
C ALA A 351 -20.41 -14.32 -6.99
N MET A 352 -20.45 -14.98 -8.16
CA MET A 352 -21.09 -16.29 -8.33
C MET A 352 -20.54 -17.35 -7.37
N ARG A 353 -19.22 -17.31 -7.11
CA ARG A 353 -18.54 -18.25 -6.22
C ARG A 353 -19.15 -18.23 -4.82
N GLY A 354 -19.43 -17.04 -4.28
CA GLY A 354 -19.93 -16.90 -2.90
C GLY A 354 -21.29 -17.56 -2.65
N GLU A 355 -22.13 -17.67 -3.69
CA GLU A 355 -23.46 -18.29 -3.58
C GLU A 355 -23.53 -19.70 -4.23
N SER A 356 -22.44 -20.25 -4.78
CA SER A 356 -22.44 -21.54 -5.49
C SER A 356 -21.87 -22.70 -4.66
N VAL A 357 -21.99 -23.93 -5.16
CA VAL A 357 -21.32 -25.12 -4.59
C VAL A 357 -19.79 -25.03 -4.58
N PHE A 358 -19.21 -24.06 -5.30
CA PHE A 358 -17.77 -23.85 -5.44
C PHE A 358 -17.21 -22.77 -4.50
N HIS A 359 -17.96 -22.34 -3.48
CA HIS A 359 -17.56 -21.24 -2.58
C HIS A 359 -16.16 -21.40 -1.96
N ASN A 360 -15.77 -22.64 -1.63
CA ASN A 360 -14.46 -22.95 -1.05
C ASN A 360 -13.36 -23.22 -2.09
N CYS A 361 -13.68 -23.25 -3.38
CA CYS A 361 -12.71 -23.53 -4.44
C CYS A 361 -11.84 -22.29 -4.76
N PRO A 362 -10.52 -22.45 -5.02
CA PRO A 362 -9.69 -21.35 -5.49
C PRO A 362 -10.13 -20.87 -6.87
N PHE A 363 -10.07 -19.55 -7.08
CA PHE A 363 -10.46 -18.89 -8.33
C PHE A 363 -9.21 -18.46 -9.10
N LEU A 364 -8.96 -19.12 -10.23
CA LEU A 364 -7.79 -18.89 -11.09
C LEU A 364 -8.20 -18.15 -12.36
N VAL A 365 -7.49 -17.07 -12.68
CA VAL A 365 -7.62 -16.32 -13.93
C VAL A 365 -6.52 -16.77 -14.86
N VAL A 366 -6.90 -17.37 -15.98
CA VAL A 366 -5.99 -17.82 -17.03
C VAL A 366 -6.10 -16.86 -18.21
N THR A 367 -5.00 -16.20 -18.56
CA THR A 367 -4.98 -15.26 -19.69
C THR A 367 -3.99 -15.74 -20.75
N ILE A 368 -4.50 -15.90 -21.98
CA ILE A 368 -3.67 -16.16 -23.16
C ILE A 368 -3.14 -14.80 -23.65
N THR A 369 -1.87 -14.52 -23.37
CA THR A 369 -1.19 -13.29 -23.81
C THR A 369 -0.80 -13.39 -25.27
N HIS A 370 -0.17 -14.50 -25.67
CA HIS A 370 0.22 -14.80 -27.04
C HIS A 370 -0.38 -16.15 -27.49
N PRO A 371 -1.16 -16.20 -28.59
CA PRO A 371 -1.67 -17.47 -29.10
C PRO A 371 -0.52 -18.29 -29.69
N SER A 372 -0.18 -19.40 -29.02
CA SER A 372 0.86 -20.35 -29.45
C SER A 372 0.42 -21.78 -29.13
N ASP A 373 1.01 -22.77 -29.80
CA ASP A 373 0.80 -24.19 -29.45
C ASP A 373 1.21 -24.48 -28.00
N ASN A 374 2.22 -23.76 -27.48
CA ASN A 374 2.62 -23.86 -26.09
C ASN A 374 1.51 -23.36 -25.15
N ALA A 375 0.89 -22.21 -25.44
CA ALA A 375 -0.22 -21.69 -24.67
C ALA A 375 -1.43 -22.64 -24.69
N TYR A 376 -1.76 -23.20 -25.86
CA TYR A 376 -2.84 -24.20 -25.99
C TYR A 376 -2.54 -25.48 -25.20
N ASN A 377 -1.32 -26.03 -25.31
CA ASN A 377 -0.91 -27.24 -24.57
C ASN A 377 -0.88 -27.01 -23.05
N ALA A 378 -0.44 -25.84 -22.60
CA ALA A 378 -0.49 -25.45 -21.20
C ALA A 378 -1.93 -25.34 -20.68
N LEU A 379 -2.81 -24.70 -21.46
CA LEU A 379 -4.24 -24.62 -21.14
C LEU A 379 -4.90 -26.01 -21.09
N LYS A 380 -4.59 -26.89 -22.04
CA LYS A 380 -5.05 -28.28 -22.06
C LYS A 380 -4.63 -29.03 -20.81
N LYS A 381 -3.35 -28.96 -20.42
CA LYS A 381 -2.85 -29.57 -19.17
C LYS A 381 -3.56 -29.04 -17.93
N LEU A 382 -3.84 -27.73 -17.87
CA LEU A 382 -4.60 -27.13 -16.77
C LEU A 382 -6.02 -27.66 -16.71
N LEU A 383 -6.71 -27.72 -17.86
CA LEU A 383 -8.06 -28.28 -17.95
C LEU A 383 -8.10 -29.77 -17.59
N GLU A 384 -7.07 -30.56 -17.90
CA GLU A 384 -7.04 -31.99 -17.56
C GLU A 384 -6.74 -32.25 -16.08
N LYS A 385 -5.79 -31.49 -15.49
CA LYS A 385 -5.25 -31.77 -14.15
C LYS A 385 -5.96 -31.05 -13.01
N SER A 386 -6.72 -30.00 -13.30
CA SER A 386 -7.33 -29.19 -12.25
C SER A 386 -8.69 -29.76 -11.78
N LYS A 387 -8.73 -30.19 -10.52
CA LYS A 387 -9.93 -30.62 -9.80
C LYS A 387 -10.18 -29.70 -8.60
N GLY A 388 -11.44 -29.40 -8.31
CA GLY A 388 -11.82 -28.56 -7.17
C GLY A 388 -11.45 -27.09 -7.32
N VAL A 389 -11.39 -26.55 -8.54
CA VAL A 389 -11.03 -25.15 -8.82
C VAL A 389 -12.05 -24.46 -9.72
N ILE A 390 -12.09 -23.13 -9.68
CA ILE A 390 -12.81 -22.31 -10.65
C ILE A 390 -11.79 -21.72 -11.62
N LEU A 391 -11.91 -22.03 -12.91
CA LEU A 391 -11.07 -21.48 -13.98
C LEU A 391 -11.82 -20.40 -14.73
N TYR A 392 -11.30 -19.19 -14.71
CA TYR A 392 -11.79 -18.07 -15.49
C TYR A 392 -10.82 -17.78 -16.64
N ILE A 393 -11.20 -18.14 -17.86
CA ILE A 393 -10.30 -18.18 -19.02
C ILE A 393 -10.58 -17.02 -19.96
N ARG A 394 -9.51 -16.32 -20.38
CA ARG A 394 -9.54 -15.20 -21.33
C ARG A 394 -8.67 -15.46 -22.55
N GLY A 395 -9.13 -14.96 -23.69
CA GLY A 395 -8.34 -14.96 -24.93
C GLY A 395 -8.50 -16.21 -25.79
N THR A 396 -9.45 -17.10 -25.48
CA THR A 396 -9.68 -18.33 -26.27
C THR A 396 -10.17 -18.06 -27.69
N HIS A 397 -10.82 -16.91 -27.93
CA HIS A 397 -11.18 -16.44 -29.27
C HIS A 397 -9.96 -16.14 -30.17
N ARG A 398 -8.74 -16.04 -29.60
CA ARG A 398 -7.49 -15.82 -30.35
C ARG A 398 -6.84 -17.13 -30.80
N LEU A 399 -7.29 -18.26 -30.25
CA LEU A 399 -6.82 -19.58 -30.66
C LEU A 399 -7.38 -19.92 -32.04
N ASP A 400 -6.66 -20.73 -32.80
CA ASP A 400 -7.15 -21.17 -34.10
C ASP A 400 -8.39 -22.08 -33.97
N PRO A 401 -9.19 -22.26 -35.04
CA PRO A 401 -10.39 -23.08 -34.99
C PRO A 401 -10.17 -24.54 -34.58
N VAL A 402 -9.00 -25.12 -34.89
CA VAL A 402 -8.67 -26.53 -34.54
C VAL A 402 -8.44 -26.65 -33.04
N GLN A 403 -7.71 -25.72 -32.45
CA GLN A 403 -7.49 -25.60 -31.02
C GLN A 403 -8.82 -25.33 -30.28
N GLN A 404 -9.69 -24.46 -30.82
CA GLN A 404 -11.03 -24.23 -30.24
C GLN A 404 -11.88 -25.51 -30.21
N ARG A 405 -11.89 -26.31 -31.30
CA ARG A 405 -12.56 -27.62 -31.32
C ARG A 405 -11.96 -28.60 -30.32
N GLY A 406 -10.64 -28.59 -30.13
CA GLY A 406 -9.98 -29.39 -29.12
C GLY A 406 -10.44 -29.08 -27.69
N LEU A 407 -10.71 -27.80 -27.39
CA LEU A 407 -11.29 -27.38 -26.10
C LEU A 407 -12.72 -27.91 -25.90
N THR A 408 -13.50 -28.09 -26.97
CA THR A 408 -14.86 -28.68 -26.90
C THR A 408 -14.82 -30.05 -26.23
N MET A 409 -13.90 -30.93 -26.66
CA MET A 409 -13.75 -32.29 -26.12
C MET A 409 -13.32 -32.28 -24.64
N LEU A 410 -12.39 -31.39 -24.28
CA LEU A 410 -11.88 -31.29 -22.90
C LEU A 410 -12.92 -30.81 -21.89
N ASN A 411 -13.94 -30.08 -22.35
CA ASN A 411 -15.01 -29.56 -21.50
C ASN A 411 -16.16 -30.54 -21.27
N GLN A 412 -16.18 -31.71 -21.93
CA GLN A 412 -17.23 -32.73 -21.76
C GLN A 412 -17.10 -33.52 -20.45
N HIS A 413 -15.88 -33.64 -19.90
CA HIS A 413 -15.63 -34.32 -18.62
C HIS A 413 -15.58 -33.31 -17.46
N GLN A 414 -16.70 -33.12 -16.76
CA GLN A 414 -16.88 -32.06 -15.74
C GLN A 414 -17.00 -32.58 -14.31
N GLU A 415 -16.17 -33.53 -13.89
CA GLU A 415 -16.20 -33.92 -12.49
C GLU A 415 -15.45 -32.91 -11.61
N ASN A 416 -16.23 -32.17 -10.82
CA ASN A 416 -15.77 -31.36 -9.69
C ASN A 416 -14.94 -30.10 -10.04
N ARG A 417 -15.29 -29.36 -11.10
CA ARG A 417 -14.70 -28.04 -11.44
C ARG A 417 -15.72 -27.11 -12.10
N GLN A 418 -15.45 -25.81 -12.06
CA GLN A 418 -16.21 -24.81 -12.81
C GLN A 418 -15.29 -24.08 -13.80
N VAL A 419 -15.73 -23.98 -15.06
CA VAL A 419 -15.00 -23.27 -16.12
C VAL A 419 -15.86 -22.13 -16.65
N ILE A 420 -15.33 -20.91 -16.57
CA ILE A 420 -15.97 -19.66 -16.99
C ILE A 420 -15.14 -19.06 -18.12
N TYR A 421 -15.66 -19.07 -19.35
CA TYR A 421 -15.02 -18.42 -20.48
C TYR A 421 -15.45 -16.96 -20.58
N ALA A 422 -14.51 -16.04 -20.77
CA ALA A 422 -14.79 -14.61 -20.85
C ALA A 422 -14.46 -14.01 -22.21
N PHE A 423 -15.45 -13.34 -22.82
CA PHE A 423 -15.36 -12.75 -24.15
C PHE A 423 -15.64 -11.23 -24.12
N TYR A 424 -15.05 -10.50 -25.09
CA TYR A 424 -15.25 -9.05 -25.25
C TYR A 424 -16.34 -8.67 -26.24
N ALA A 425 -16.72 -9.61 -27.11
CA ALA A 425 -17.77 -9.45 -28.12
C ALA A 425 -18.74 -10.62 -28.01
N ASP A 426 -19.84 -10.56 -28.76
CA ASP A 426 -20.78 -11.66 -28.86
C ASP A 426 -20.04 -12.93 -29.35
N PRO A 427 -20.04 -14.02 -28.55
CA PRO A 427 -19.42 -15.28 -28.94
C PRO A 427 -19.93 -15.82 -30.28
N LYS A 428 -21.17 -15.49 -30.68
CA LYS A 428 -21.77 -15.93 -31.95
C LYS A 428 -21.02 -15.42 -33.19
N SER A 429 -20.37 -14.27 -33.11
CA SER A 429 -19.64 -13.69 -34.25
C SER A 429 -18.16 -14.05 -34.28
N THR A 430 -17.61 -14.57 -33.17
CA THR A 430 -16.16 -14.70 -32.97
C THR A 430 -15.70 -16.15 -32.80
N LEU A 431 -16.56 -17.04 -32.31
CA LEU A 431 -16.18 -18.43 -31.99
C LEU A 431 -16.54 -19.41 -33.10
N GLU A 432 -15.78 -20.50 -33.13
CA GLU A 432 -16.07 -21.67 -33.96
C GLU A 432 -17.44 -22.30 -33.54
N PRO A 433 -18.28 -22.74 -34.49
CA PRO A 433 -19.65 -23.19 -34.20
C PRO A 433 -19.79 -24.37 -33.23
N GLU A 434 -18.90 -25.36 -33.28
CA GLU A 434 -18.92 -26.50 -32.34
C GLU A 434 -18.53 -26.06 -30.94
N PHE A 435 -17.53 -25.18 -30.83
CA PHE A 435 -17.15 -24.61 -29.55
C PHE A 435 -18.24 -23.69 -28.97
N LEU A 436 -18.99 -22.97 -29.81
CA LEU A 436 -20.12 -22.16 -29.36
C LEU A 436 -21.28 -23.01 -28.79
N LYS A 437 -21.56 -24.17 -29.38
CA LYS A 437 -22.69 -25.04 -28.99
C LYS A 437 -22.64 -25.47 -27.52
N ILE A 438 -21.45 -25.61 -26.94
CA ILE A 438 -21.29 -26.03 -25.53
C ILE A 438 -21.81 -25.00 -24.53
N PHE A 439 -21.97 -23.74 -24.95
CA PHE A 439 -22.44 -22.63 -24.11
C PHE A 439 -23.91 -22.27 -24.33
N SER A 440 -24.62 -22.91 -25.26
CA SER A 440 -25.93 -22.47 -25.80
C SER A 440 -26.96 -21.97 -24.77
N THR A 441 -27.15 -22.65 -23.64
CA THR A 441 -28.07 -22.23 -22.56
C THR A 441 -27.36 -21.58 -21.36
N ARG A 442 -26.05 -21.39 -21.45
CA ARG A 442 -25.12 -21.00 -20.36
C ARG A 442 -24.32 -19.74 -20.68
N LEU A 443 -24.91 -18.85 -21.48
CA LEU A 443 -24.35 -17.56 -21.86
C LEU A 443 -24.91 -16.45 -20.99
N LEU A 444 -24.02 -15.71 -20.33
CA LEU A 444 -24.35 -14.50 -19.57
C LEU A 444 -23.85 -13.26 -20.30
N HIS A 445 -24.78 -12.42 -20.74
CA HIS A 445 -24.48 -11.11 -21.31
C HIS A 445 -24.43 -10.06 -20.21
N ILE A 446 -23.34 -9.28 -20.16
CA ILE A 446 -23.27 -8.10 -19.30
C ILE A 446 -23.38 -6.85 -20.18
N PRO A 447 -24.45 -6.05 -20.02
CA PRO A 447 -24.68 -4.90 -20.87
C PRO A 447 -23.65 -3.79 -20.59
N PRO A 448 -23.33 -2.99 -21.62
CA PRO A 448 -22.46 -1.84 -21.49
C PRO A 448 -23.10 -0.77 -20.58
N LEU A 449 -22.28 0.11 -20.01
CA LEU A 449 -22.71 1.11 -19.03
C LEU A 449 -23.74 2.09 -19.61
N ARG A 450 -23.66 2.37 -20.92
CA ARG A 450 -24.63 3.21 -21.66
C ARG A 450 -26.07 2.65 -21.68
N GLU A 451 -26.25 1.35 -21.47
CA GLU A 451 -27.58 0.71 -21.37
C GLU A 451 -28.08 0.65 -19.91
N ARG A 452 -27.28 1.13 -18.96
CA ARG A 452 -27.56 1.15 -17.51
C ARG A 452 -26.95 2.39 -16.84
N THR A 453 -27.13 3.55 -17.46
CA THR A 453 -26.60 4.83 -16.96
C THR A 453 -27.14 5.21 -15.58
N GLU A 454 -28.31 4.68 -15.20
CA GLU A 454 -28.88 4.78 -13.85
C GLU A 454 -27.92 4.27 -12.75
N ASP A 455 -27.07 3.28 -13.07
CA ASP A 455 -26.13 2.72 -12.11
C ASP A 455 -24.89 3.61 -11.90
N LEU A 456 -24.64 4.58 -12.79
CA LEU A 456 -23.44 5.40 -12.81
C LEU A 456 -23.23 6.16 -11.48
N GLY A 457 -24.30 6.73 -10.93
CA GLY A 457 -24.24 7.48 -9.68
C GLY A 457 -23.81 6.62 -8.48
N GLU A 458 -24.23 5.35 -8.41
CA GLU A 458 -23.80 4.43 -7.35
C GLU A 458 -22.32 4.07 -7.51
N HIS A 459 -21.86 3.80 -8.73
CA HIS A 459 -20.45 3.52 -9.01
C HIS A 459 -19.56 4.72 -8.62
N ILE A 460 -19.94 5.94 -9.01
CA ILE A 460 -19.19 7.16 -8.68
C ILE A 460 -19.07 7.32 -7.16
N ARG A 461 -20.15 7.14 -6.39
CA ARG A 461 -20.11 7.25 -4.92
C ARG A 461 -19.15 6.26 -4.28
N LEU A 462 -19.15 5.01 -4.76
CA LEU A 462 -18.21 3.99 -4.26
C LEU A 462 -16.76 4.32 -4.62
N PHE A 463 -16.50 4.76 -5.85
CA PHE A 463 -15.17 5.18 -6.27
C PHE A 463 -14.68 6.40 -5.49
N ILE A 464 -15.55 7.38 -5.19
CA ILE A 464 -15.21 8.50 -4.31
C ILE A 464 -14.75 8.02 -2.94
N GLY A 465 -15.50 7.11 -2.31
CA GLY A 465 -15.10 6.53 -1.03
C GLY A 465 -13.74 5.82 -1.10
N GLN A 466 -13.55 4.97 -2.11
CA GLN A 466 -12.31 4.22 -2.34
C GLN A 466 -11.10 5.14 -2.55
N PHE A 467 -11.25 6.20 -3.33
CA PHE A 467 -10.16 7.12 -3.65
C PHE A 467 -9.91 8.17 -2.57
N ASN A 468 -10.92 8.55 -1.78
CA ASN A 468 -10.72 9.31 -0.54
C ASN A 468 -9.79 8.56 0.41
N GLU A 469 -10.05 7.28 0.64
CA GLU A 469 -9.19 6.41 1.47
C GLU A 469 -7.77 6.32 0.88
N LYS A 470 -7.66 6.10 -0.42
CA LYS A 470 -6.36 5.94 -1.12
C LYS A 470 -5.50 7.21 -1.12
N TYR A 471 -6.10 8.39 -1.29
CA TYR A 471 -5.39 9.66 -1.47
C TYR A 471 -5.46 10.59 -0.26
N GLY A 472 -6.12 10.19 0.83
CA GLY A 472 -6.33 11.04 2.01
C GLY A 472 -7.19 12.27 1.72
N LYS A 473 -8.13 12.16 0.77
CA LYS A 473 -9.08 13.22 0.40
C LYS A 473 -10.37 13.06 1.20
N GLN A 474 -11.17 14.12 1.26
CA GLN A 474 -12.46 14.16 1.97
C GLN A 474 -13.60 14.64 1.06
N VAL A 475 -13.61 14.18 -0.19
CA VAL A 475 -14.67 14.54 -1.15
C VAL A 475 -15.98 13.86 -0.72
N ALA A 476 -16.99 14.64 -0.34
CA ALA A 476 -18.29 14.17 0.13
C ALA A 476 -19.18 13.66 -1.01
N GLY A 477 -19.02 14.17 -2.24
CA GLY A 477 -19.84 13.75 -3.37
C GLY A 477 -19.63 14.54 -4.65
N ILE A 478 -20.58 14.39 -5.57
CA ILE A 478 -20.63 15.08 -6.87
C ILE A 478 -21.91 15.91 -6.95
N HIS A 479 -21.82 17.13 -7.49
CA HIS A 479 -22.99 17.99 -7.68
C HIS A 479 -23.91 17.46 -8.79
N SER A 480 -25.20 17.80 -8.74
CA SER A 480 -26.22 17.18 -9.62
C SER A 480 -26.01 17.49 -11.11
N ASP A 481 -25.57 18.70 -11.44
CA ASP A 481 -25.23 19.13 -12.80
C ASP A 481 -24.03 18.37 -13.37
N ALA A 482 -22.99 18.16 -12.57
CA ALA A 482 -21.81 17.38 -12.91
C ALA A 482 -22.17 15.90 -13.14
N LEU A 483 -23.06 15.34 -12.33
CA LEU A 483 -23.57 13.99 -12.51
C LEU A 483 -24.42 13.86 -13.79
N GLU A 484 -25.21 14.88 -14.14
CA GLU A 484 -26.00 14.91 -15.36
C GLU A 484 -25.11 14.92 -16.62
N LEU A 485 -24.03 15.71 -16.61
CA LEU A 485 -23.03 15.71 -17.68
C LEU A 485 -22.36 14.33 -17.85
N LEU A 486 -21.99 13.67 -16.75
CA LEU A 486 -21.43 12.32 -16.79
C LEU A 486 -22.46 11.28 -17.27
N SER A 487 -23.74 11.47 -16.95
CA SER A 487 -24.83 10.55 -17.35
C SER A 487 -25.19 10.67 -18.84
N THR A 488 -25.01 11.84 -19.44
CA THR A 488 -25.25 12.10 -20.87
C THR A 488 -24.04 11.79 -21.75
N SER A 489 -22.88 11.52 -21.14
CA SER A 489 -21.63 11.20 -21.84
C SER A 489 -21.58 9.77 -22.40
N ILE A 490 -20.76 9.56 -23.44
CA ILE A 490 -20.57 8.24 -24.07
C ILE A 490 -19.43 7.47 -23.38
N TRP A 491 -19.78 6.42 -22.65
CA TRP A 491 -18.84 5.54 -21.93
C TRP A 491 -18.31 4.39 -22.80
N LYS A 492 -17.25 4.63 -23.59
CA LYS A 492 -16.65 3.61 -24.48
C LYS A 492 -15.85 2.54 -23.72
N GLY A 493 -15.27 2.90 -22.58
CA GLY A 493 -14.56 2.00 -21.67
C GLY A 493 -15.41 1.53 -20.47
N ASN A 494 -16.71 1.82 -20.48
CA ASN A 494 -17.68 1.39 -19.48
C ASN A 494 -17.25 1.76 -18.04
N VAL A 495 -17.42 0.87 -17.06
CA VAL A 495 -17.13 1.14 -15.64
C VAL A 495 -15.64 1.39 -15.40
N GLN A 496 -14.76 0.74 -16.15
CA GLN A 496 -13.31 0.95 -16.05
C GLN A 496 -12.90 2.38 -16.45
N GLU A 497 -13.54 2.96 -17.47
CA GLU A 497 -13.35 4.36 -17.83
C GLU A 497 -13.91 5.30 -16.76
N CYS A 498 -15.09 4.98 -16.21
CA CYS A 498 -15.69 5.71 -15.09
C CYS A 498 -14.75 5.76 -13.88
N GLU A 499 -14.20 4.61 -13.47
CA GLU A 499 -13.24 4.51 -12.38
C GLU A 499 -12.01 5.43 -12.62
N SER A 500 -11.42 5.37 -13.82
CA SER A 500 -10.25 6.21 -14.16
C SER A 500 -10.56 7.71 -14.29
N ILE A 501 -11.79 8.07 -14.66
CA ILE A 501 -12.22 9.48 -14.68
C ILE A 501 -12.44 9.99 -13.26
N VAL A 502 -13.13 9.23 -12.41
CA VAL A 502 -13.36 9.60 -11.00
C VAL A 502 -12.04 9.68 -10.23
N GLU A 503 -11.11 8.75 -10.46
CA GLU A 503 -9.76 8.79 -9.87
C GLU A 503 -9.05 10.11 -10.20
N ARG A 504 -9.10 10.53 -11.47
CA ARG A 504 -8.52 11.81 -11.91
C ARG A 504 -9.24 13.00 -11.31
N LEU A 505 -10.58 12.99 -11.24
CA LEU A 505 -11.35 14.07 -10.62
C LEU A 505 -10.91 14.29 -9.17
N ILE A 506 -10.76 13.22 -8.39
CA ILE A 506 -10.38 13.32 -6.97
C ILE A 506 -8.95 13.82 -6.78
N GLN A 507 -8.06 13.54 -7.73
CA GLN A 507 -6.70 14.08 -7.71
C GLN A 507 -6.66 15.60 -7.97
N HIS A 508 -7.57 16.12 -8.80
CA HIS A 508 -7.60 17.54 -9.18
C HIS A 508 -8.48 18.41 -8.26
N VAL A 509 -9.52 17.83 -7.66
CA VAL A 509 -10.45 18.55 -6.79
C VAL A 509 -9.78 18.98 -5.48
N ASN A 510 -9.95 20.26 -5.14
CA ASN A 510 -9.46 20.89 -3.91
C ASN A 510 -10.56 21.22 -2.90
N GLY A 511 -11.80 20.79 -3.17
CA GLY A 511 -12.97 21.02 -2.30
C GLY A 511 -13.66 19.73 -1.84
N GLU A 512 -14.76 19.88 -1.11
CA GLU A 512 -15.57 18.78 -0.58
C GLU A 512 -16.51 18.17 -1.64
N TYR A 513 -16.75 18.85 -2.77
CA TYR A 513 -17.63 18.37 -3.83
C TYR A 513 -16.96 18.48 -5.20
N ILE A 514 -17.27 17.53 -6.08
CA ILE A 514 -16.92 17.61 -7.50
C ILE A 514 -17.95 18.50 -8.21
N HIS A 515 -17.48 19.60 -8.78
CA HIS A 515 -18.30 20.56 -9.52
C HIS A 515 -18.27 20.30 -11.03
N LEU A 516 -19.20 20.92 -11.76
CA LEU A 516 -19.30 20.81 -13.22
C LEU A 516 -17.98 21.19 -13.92
N THR A 517 -17.34 22.26 -13.47
CA THR A 517 -16.07 22.75 -14.01
C THR A 517 -14.95 21.73 -13.89
N ASP A 518 -14.91 20.95 -12.81
CA ASP A 518 -13.89 19.92 -12.60
C ASP A 518 -14.08 18.77 -13.61
N VAL A 519 -15.35 18.40 -13.85
CA VAL A 519 -15.71 17.38 -14.84
C VAL A 519 -15.36 17.84 -16.26
N GLU A 520 -15.73 19.07 -16.63
CA GLU A 520 -15.42 19.63 -17.95
C GLU A 520 -13.92 19.67 -18.22
N GLN A 521 -13.11 20.06 -17.24
CA GLN A 521 -11.64 20.08 -17.36
C GLN A 521 -11.07 18.67 -17.58
N VAL A 522 -11.45 17.69 -16.76
CA VAL A 522 -10.95 16.31 -16.89
C VAL A 522 -11.40 15.66 -18.20
N LEU A 523 -12.63 15.96 -18.65
CA LEU A 523 -13.13 15.48 -19.93
C LEU A 523 -12.40 16.14 -21.12
N ALA A 524 -12.12 17.44 -21.05
CA ALA A 524 -11.33 18.15 -22.06
C ALA A 524 -9.92 17.54 -22.19
N ASP A 525 -9.23 17.31 -21.07
CA ASP A 525 -7.92 16.67 -21.04
C ASP A 525 -7.95 15.22 -21.55
N SER A 526 -9.05 14.50 -21.31
CA SER A 526 -9.21 13.14 -21.84
C SER A 526 -9.42 13.10 -23.35
N THR A 527 -10.04 14.11 -23.97
CA THR A 527 -10.09 14.24 -25.43
C THR A 527 -8.74 14.58 -26.05
N ILE A 528 -7.86 15.28 -25.33
CA ILE A 528 -6.48 15.54 -25.75
C ILE A 528 -5.66 14.23 -25.70
N ASN A 529 -5.85 13.40 -24.67
CA ASN A 529 -5.19 12.10 -24.54
C ASN A 529 -5.75 10.99 -25.45
N TYR A 530 -7.03 11.05 -25.83
CA TYR A 530 -7.58 10.20 -26.90
C TYR A 530 -7.08 10.63 -28.28
N LYS A 531 -6.87 11.94 -28.50
CA LYS A 531 -6.25 12.43 -29.74
C LYS A 531 -4.79 12.03 -29.86
N SER A 532 -4.02 11.94 -28.76
CA SER A 532 -2.63 11.46 -28.79
C SER A 532 -2.50 9.94 -28.96
N ALA A 533 -3.50 9.15 -28.51
CA ALA A 533 -3.54 7.70 -28.75
C ALA A 533 -4.13 7.29 -30.12
N VAL A 534 -4.75 8.22 -30.85
CA VAL A 534 -5.35 8.00 -32.19
C VAL A 534 -4.58 8.75 -33.29
N ILE A 535 -3.34 9.19 -33.04
CA ILE A 535 -2.44 9.70 -34.10
C ILE A 535 -1.89 8.53 -34.93
N SER A 536 -2.80 7.81 -35.58
CA SER A 536 -2.56 6.98 -36.75
C SER A 536 -3.83 7.04 -37.61
N GLY A 537 -4.00 8.16 -38.32
CA GLY A 537 -4.99 8.32 -39.38
C GLY A 537 -6.03 9.41 -39.14
N GLU A 538 -6.09 10.36 -40.08
CA GLU A 538 -7.10 11.42 -40.28
C GLU A 538 -7.03 12.69 -39.39
N ARG A 539 -6.46 13.75 -39.97
CA ARG A 539 -6.37 15.11 -39.41
C ARG A 539 -7.73 15.83 -39.46
N THR A 540 -8.40 15.95 -38.32
CA THR A 540 -9.37 17.04 -38.08
C THR A 540 -8.71 18.13 -37.23
N ILE A 541 -8.36 19.26 -37.86
CA ILE A 541 -7.95 20.48 -37.16
C ILE A 541 -9.24 21.19 -36.72
N PRO A 542 -9.41 21.54 -35.43
CA PRO A 542 -10.59 22.26 -34.97
C PRO A 542 -10.68 23.64 -35.63
N ILE A 543 -11.86 24.02 -36.13
CA ILE A 543 -12.14 25.39 -36.60
C ILE A 543 -12.37 26.26 -35.37
N ASP A 544 -11.61 27.34 -35.23
CA ASP A 544 -11.76 28.31 -34.15
C ASP A 544 -12.93 29.26 -34.44
N ILE A 545 -14.03 29.08 -33.71
CA ILE A 545 -15.29 29.83 -33.87
C ILE A 545 -15.23 31.24 -33.26
N ASN A 546 -14.14 31.62 -32.60
CA ASN A 546 -13.96 32.96 -32.00
C ASN A 546 -13.36 33.98 -32.98
N LYS A 547 -13.14 33.60 -34.25
CA LYS A 547 -12.59 34.49 -35.29
C LYS A 547 -13.69 35.16 -36.12
N PRO A 548 -13.40 36.28 -36.79
CA PRO A 548 -14.32 36.89 -37.74
C PRO A 548 -14.80 35.87 -38.78
N LEU A 549 -16.08 35.96 -39.17
CA LEU A 549 -16.71 35.03 -40.11
C LEU A 549 -15.91 34.87 -41.40
N GLU A 550 -15.30 35.97 -41.88
CA GLU A 550 -14.47 35.98 -43.08
C GLU A 550 -13.22 35.08 -42.94
N ASP A 551 -12.59 35.02 -41.77
CA ASP A 551 -11.42 34.16 -41.51
C ASP A 551 -11.81 32.68 -41.35
N ILE A 552 -12.98 32.43 -40.78
CA ILE A 552 -13.56 31.09 -40.67
C ILE A 552 -13.89 30.55 -42.08
N GLU A 553 -14.54 31.36 -42.92
CA GLU A 553 -14.85 31.00 -44.30
C GLU A 553 -13.58 30.73 -45.12
N ASN A 554 -12.54 31.56 -44.98
CA ASN A 554 -11.27 31.36 -45.68
C ASN A 554 -10.56 30.07 -45.26
N GLN A 555 -10.56 29.72 -43.97
CA GLN A 555 -10.01 28.45 -43.49
C GLN A 555 -10.75 27.25 -44.08
N ILE A 556 -12.08 27.30 -44.15
CA ILE A 556 -12.90 26.24 -44.74
C ILE A 556 -12.62 26.11 -46.24
N ILE A 557 -12.56 27.24 -46.96
CA ILE A 557 -12.29 27.28 -48.40
C ILE A 557 -10.93 26.67 -48.73
N MET A 558 -9.87 27.08 -48.01
CA MET A 558 -8.52 26.55 -48.21
C MET A 558 -8.45 25.06 -47.90
N ARG A 559 -9.16 24.60 -46.86
CA ARG A 559 -9.18 23.18 -46.50
C ARG A 559 -9.83 22.31 -47.56
N ILE A 560 -10.97 22.75 -48.11
CA ILE A 560 -11.65 21.99 -49.18
C ILE A 560 -10.82 22.02 -50.46
N LEU A 561 -10.14 23.13 -50.75
CA LEU A 561 -9.16 23.22 -51.84
C LEU A 561 -8.04 22.18 -51.69
N GLU A 562 -7.44 22.04 -50.51
CA GLU A 562 -6.43 21.01 -50.25
C GLU A 562 -6.97 19.58 -50.45
N LEU A 563 -8.16 19.30 -49.91
CA LEU A 563 -8.79 17.98 -50.03
C LEU A 563 -9.14 17.61 -51.47
N GLU A 564 -9.46 18.61 -52.30
CA GLU A 564 -9.76 18.44 -53.73
C GLU A 564 -8.53 18.63 -54.63
N ASN A 565 -7.31 18.53 -54.08
CA ASN A 565 -6.03 18.70 -54.81
C ASN A 565 -5.95 20.01 -55.61
N MET A 566 -6.35 21.12 -55.00
CA MET A 566 -6.39 22.47 -55.57
C MET A 566 -7.35 22.65 -56.77
N ASN A 567 -8.32 21.73 -56.94
CA ASN A 567 -9.31 21.84 -58.00
C ASN A 567 -10.45 22.80 -57.63
N GLN A 568 -10.38 24.03 -58.15
CA GLN A 568 -11.34 25.09 -57.87
C GLN A 568 -12.78 24.77 -58.32
N THR A 569 -12.98 23.99 -59.39
CA THR A 569 -14.33 23.66 -59.88
C THR A 569 -15.03 22.70 -58.91
N LYS A 570 -14.34 21.63 -58.51
CA LYS A 570 -14.86 20.66 -57.52
C LYS A 570 -15.04 21.28 -56.14
N THR A 571 -14.13 22.18 -55.75
CA THR A 571 -14.24 22.91 -54.48
C THR A 571 -15.48 23.80 -54.45
N ALA A 572 -15.77 24.52 -55.53
CA ALA A 572 -16.95 25.39 -55.63
C ALA A 572 -18.25 24.58 -55.55
N GLU A 573 -18.33 23.45 -56.26
CA GLU A 573 -19.47 22.52 -56.19
C GLU A 573 -19.68 21.97 -54.78
N ARG A 574 -18.60 21.52 -54.12
CA ARG A 574 -18.65 20.95 -52.76
C ARG A 574 -19.05 21.98 -51.70
N LEU A 575 -18.70 23.24 -51.91
CA LEU A 575 -19.11 24.37 -51.08
C LEU A 575 -20.51 24.91 -51.41
N GLY A 576 -21.14 24.43 -52.49
CA GLY A 576 -22.45 24.93 -52.94
C GLY A 576 -22.42 26.38 -53.45
N ILE A 577 -21.26 26.88 -53.90
CA ILE A 577 -21.09 28.25 -54.42
C ILE A 577 -20.68 28.25 -55.89
N THR A 578 -20.91 29.36 -56.60
CA THR A 578 -20.44 29.46 -57.99
C THR A 578 -18.92 29.62 -58.05
N ARG A 579 -18.29 29.14 -59.13
CA ARG A 579 -16.83 29.28 -59.35
C ARG A 579 -16.36 30.76 -59.33
N ALA A 580 -17.21 31.68 -59.79
CA ALA A 580 -16.93 33.11 -59.73
C ALA A 580 -16.91 33.65 -58.28
N THR A 581 -17.78 33.13 -57.41
CA THR A 581 -17.81 33.47 -55.98
C THR A 581 -16.57 32.98 -55.24
N LEU A 582 -16.14 31.73 -55.52
CA LEU A 582 -14.92 31.16 -54.96
C LEU A 582 -13.68 31.97 -55.36
N TRP A 583 -13.57 32.31 -56.65
CA TRP A 583 -12.44 33.12 -57.16
C TRP A 583 -12.37 34.51 -56.49
N ARG A 584 -13.52 35.17 -56.29
CA ARG A 584 -13.57 36.48 -55.62
C ARG A 584 -13.11 36.40 -54.17
N LYS A 585 -13.47 35.33 -53.44
CA LYS A 585 -13.01 35.10 -52.05
C LYS A 585 -11.51 34.82 -51.98
N LEU A 586 -10.98 33.99 -52.87
CA LEU A 586 -9.55 33.69 -52.95
C LEU A 586 -8.71 34.93 -53.26
N LYS A 587 -9.16 35.78 -54.20
CA LYS A 587 -8.45 37.02 -54.54
C LYS A 587 -8.43 38.02 -53.38
N LYS A 588 -9.53 38.11 -52.62
CA LYS A 588 -9.61 38.97 -51.43
C LYS A 588 -8.69 38.45 -50.32
N TYR A 589 -8.62 37.13 -50.14
CA TYR A 589 -7.67 36.48 -49.23
C TYR A 589 -6.21 36.76 -49.62
N GLU A 590 -5.85 36.62 -50.89
CA GLU A 590 -4.49 36.95 -51.38
C GLU A 590 -4.13 38.42 -51.19
N GLN A 591 -5.09 39.34 -51.31
CA GLN A 591 -4.87 40.77 -51.04
C GLN A 591 -4.71 41.06 -49.54
N SER A 592 -5.48 40.38 -48.67
CA SER A 592 -5.33 40.52 -47.21
C SER A 592 -4.02 39.96 -46.66
N GLN A 593 -3.37 39.05 -47.38
CA GLN A 593 -2.07 38.46 -47.01
C GLN A 593 -0.87 39.26 -47.55
N ARG A 594 -1.09 40.21 -48.47
CA ARG A 594 -0.06 41.06 -49.08
C ARG A 594 -0.08 42.52 -48.59
N GLY A 595 -1.01 42.86 -47.69
CA GLY A 595 -1.21 44.20 -47.14
C GLY A 595 -0.63 44.37 -45.76
#